data_AF-A0A9N6Z1E9-F1
#
_entry.id   AF-A0A9N6Z1E9-F1
#
_cell.length_a   1.000
_cell.length_b   1.000
_cell.length_c   1.000
_cell.angle_alpha   90.00
_cell.angle_beta   90.00
_cell.angle_gamma   90.00
#
_symmetry.space_group_name_H-M   'P 1'
#
loop_
_entity.id
_entity.type
_entity.pdbx_description
1 polymer ?
#
loop_
_entity_poly.entity_id
_entity_poly.type
_entity_poly.pdbx_seq_one_letter_code
_entity_poly.pdbx_strand_id
1 'polypeptide(L)'
;MPTLDFETDAHVDEYVVDAENTTVFAASDGELTYTRAGETAAVSVPVGDVNGVEFDRNDGLRRHTFLGLFFLVLSLVLTVGTVLLVYQGRVESPREIGLAAFLSVFVIGGWNTAYDLLSRSDRDVIDVYVTTEADTHVLCGEIGDAEFVNACQQLVDSRLPTTNRHPALEAELD
;
A
#
# COMPACT_ATOMS: atom_id res chain seq x y z
N MET A 1 -6.43 3.63 -33.48
CA MET A 1 -5.36 3.19 -32.57
C MET A 1 -5.71 3.74 -31.21
N PRO A 2 -5.65 2.96 -30.13
CA PRO A 2 -5.89 3.52 -28.81
C PRO A 2 -4.84 4.60 -28.56
N THR A 3 -5.31 5.81 -28.27
CA THR A 3 -4.50 6.94 -27.81
C THR A 3 -4.21 6.74 -26.34
N LEU A 4 -2.99 7.04 -25.92
CA LEU A 4 -2.59 6.96 -24.52
C LEU A 4 -3.02 8.28 -23.87
N ASP A 5 -4.14 8.26 -23.14
CA ASP A 5 -4.71 9.46 -22.50
C ASP A 5 -5.42 9.07 -21.20
N PHE A 6 -4.71 9.26 -20.08
CA PHE A 6 -5.27 9.02 -18.76
C PHE A 6 -4.65 9.95 -17.72
N GLU A 7 -5.39 10.13 -16.63
CA GLU A 7 -4.96 10.77 -15.39
C GLU A 7 -5.59 9.99 -14.25
N THR A 8 -4.79 9.52 -13.30
CA THR A 8 -5.27 8.70 -12.18
C THR A 8 -4.39 8.88 -10.97
N ASP A 9 -4.93 8.59 -9.80
CA ASP A 9 -4.18 8.58 -8.57
C ASP A 9 -3.29 7.32 -8.50
N ALA A 10 -2.03 7.51 -8.13
CA ALA A 10 -1.06 6.45 -7.95
C ALA A 10 -0.13 6.77 -6.77
N HIS A 11 0.63 5.77 -6.33
CA HIS A 11 1.66 5.88 -5.31
C HIS A 11 3.03 5.65 -5.96
N VAL A 12 4.04 6.43 -5.60
CA VAL A 12 5.39 6.34 -6.21
C VAL A 12 6.37 5.79 -5.20
N ASP A 13 7.14 4.77 -5.59
CA ASP A 13 8.21 4.16 -4.78
C ASP A 13 7.76 3.65 -3.40
N GLU A 14 6.47 3.40 -3.21
CA GLU A 14 5.93 2.94 -1.92
C GLU A 14 5.71 1.43 -1.90
N TYR A 15 6.46 0.75 -1.02
CA TYR A 15 6.23 -0.66 -0.70
C TYR A 15 4.97 -0.88 0.17
N VAL A 16 4.39 0.21 0.70
CA VAL A 16 3.17 0.23 1.50
C VAL A 16 2.38 1.45 1.04
N VAL A 17 1.25 1.22 0.39
CA VAL A 17 0.34 2.30 -0.04
C VAL A 17 -0.13 3.08 1.18
N ASP A 18 0.44 4.26 1.41
CA ASP A 18 -0.01 5.18 2.43
C ASP A 18 -0.85 6.29 1.79
N ALA A 19 -2.07 6.51 2.32
CA ALA A 19 -3.02 7.46 1.74
C ALA A 19 -2.53 8.93 1.78
N GLU A 20 -1.42 9.19 2.45
CA GLU A 20 -0.81 10.52 2.59
C GLU A 20 0.17 10.86 1.45
N ASN A 21 0.57 9.88 0.62
CA ASN A 21 1.54 10.05 -0.47
C ASN A 21 0.98 9.68 -1.85
N THR A 22 -0.29 10.03 -2.09
CA THR A 22 -0.89 9.91 -3.42
C THR A 22 -0.33 10.98 -4.36
N THR A 23 -0.02 10.58 -5.59
CA THR A 23 0.37 11.45 -6.68
C THR A 23 -0.52 11.24 -7.89
N VAL A 24 -0.48 12.19 -8.82
CA VAL A 24 -1.14 12.06 -10.11
C VAL A 24 -0.19 11.34 -11.06
N PHE A 25 -0.62 10.19 -11.57
CA PHE A 25 0.00 9.50 -12.69
C PHE A 25 -0.83 9.79 -13.95
N ALA A 26 -0.21 10.40 -14.95
CA ALA A 26 -0.86 10.78 -16.18
C ALA A 26 -0.05 10.37 -17.40
N ALA A 27 -0.74 10.12 -18.50
CA ALA A 27 -0.13 9.81 -19.78
C ALA A 27 -0.81 10.60 -20.90
N SER A 28 0.01 11.08 -21.83
CA SER A 28 -0.44 11.61 -23.12
C SER A 28 0.34 10.90 -24.24
N ASP A 29 -0.14 10.98 -25.49
CA ASP A 29 0.39 10.29 -26.68
C ASP A 29 1.94 10.42 -26.92
N GLY A 30 2.65 11.27 -26.17
CA GLY A 30 4.10 11.40 -26.21
C GLY A 30 4.85 11.26 -24.89
N GLU A 31 4.19 11.30 -23.73
CA GLU A 31 4.86 11.32 -22.42
C GLU A 31 4.03 10.70 -21.31
N LEU A 32 4.73 10.01 -20.40
CA LEU A 32 4.24 9.59 -19.10
C LEU A 32 4.72 10.61 -18.07
N THR A 33 3.83 11.05 -17.18
CA THR A 33 4.14 12.06 -16.17
C THR A 33 3.65 11.62 -14.81
N TYR A 34 4.44 11.92 -13.79
CA TYR A 34 4.06 11.72 -12.40
C TYR A 34 4.84 12.67 -11.50
N THR A 35 4.35 12.95 -10.29
CA THR A 35 5.08 13.76 -9.31
C THR A 35 5.59 12.88 -8.17
N ARG A 36 6.85 13.00 -7.77
CA ARG A 36 7.34 12.28 -6.58
C ARG A 36 6.80 12.93 -5.31
N ALA A 37 6.54 12.13 -4.28
CA ALA A 37 6.15 12.64 -2.98
C ALA A 37 7.21 13.63 -2.44
N GLY A 38 6.79 14.83 -2.06
CA GLY A 38 7.68 15.89 -1.56
C GLY A 38 8.44 16.69 -2.62
N GLU A 39 8.28 16.36 -3.91
CA GLU A 39 8.83 17.15 -5.02
C GLU A 39 7.74 18.02 -5.66
N THR A 40 8.11 19.21 -6.14
CA THR A 40 7.19 20.11 -6.85
C THR A 40 7.31 20.01 -8.37
N ALA A 41 8.36 19.36 -8.86
CA ALA A 41 8.58 19.15 -10.28
C ALA A 41 8.03 17.78 -10.68
N ALA A 42 7.23 17.74 -11.75
CA ALA A 42 6.80 16.49 -12.35
C ALA A 42 7.98 15.82 -13.06
N VAL A 43 8.10 14.51 -12.88
CA VAL A 43 8.90 13.63 -13.73
C VAL A 43 8.13 13.47 -15.05
N SER A 44 8.78 13.71 -16.18
CA SER A 44 8.26 13.41 -17.51
C SER A 44 9.17 12.38 -18.17
N VAL A 45 8.58 11.29 -18.64
CA VAL A 45 9.23 10.18 -19.34
C VAL A 45 8.65 10.13 -20.75
N PRO A 46 9.43 10.46 -21.80
CA PRO A 46 8.97 10.34 -23.17
C PRO A 46 8.62 8.88 -23.49
N VAL A 47 7.47 8.65 -24.12
CA VAL A 47 7.02 7.29 -24.51
C VAL A 47 8.02 6.61 -25.43
N GLY A 48 8.75 7.37 -26.25
CA GLY A 48 9.80 6.86 -27.13
C GLY A 48 11.04 6.31 -26.40
N ASP A 49 11.24 6.69 -25.15
CA ASP A 49 12.39 6.28 -24.32
C ASP A 49 12.05 5.10 -23.40
N VAL A 50 10.79 4.64 -23.43
CA VAL A 50 10.31 3.49 -22.63
C VAL A 50 10.71 2.19 -23.33
N ASN A 51 11.56 1.42 -22.66
CA ASN A 51 12.04 0.14 -23.14
C ASN A 51 11.13 -1.04 -22.73
N GLY A 52 10.35 -0.86 -21.67
CA GLY A 52 9.39 -1.86 -21.23
C GLY A 52 8.51 -1.37 -20.08
N VAL A 53 7.31 -1.92 -20.00
CA VAL A 53 6.37 -1.74 -18.89
C VAL A 53 6.07 -3.12 -18.30
N GLU A 54 6.35 -3.31 -17.02
CA GLU A 54 6.05 -4.56 -16.33
C GLU A 54 4.95 -4.35 -15.29
N PHE A 55 4.04 -5.30 -15.19
CA PHE A 55 2.97 -5.30 -14.20
C PHE A 55 3.18 -6.46 -13.22
N ASP A 56 3.27 -6.16 -11.93
CA ASP A 56 3.29 -7.15 -10.86
C ASP A 56 2.08 -6.95 -9.94
N ARG A 57 1.46 -8.05 -9.49
CA ARG A 57 0.35 -7.98 -8.52
C ARG A 57 0.90 -8.37 -7.17
N ASN A 58 0.87 -7.42 -6.25
CA ASN A 58 1.40 -7.61 -4.92
C ASN A 58 0.26 -7.84 -3.92
N ASP A 59 0.10 -9.09 -3.49
CA ASP A 59 -0.86 -9.50 -2.46
C ASP A 59 -0.25 -9.53 -1.04
N GLY A 60 1.00 -9.06 -0.90
CA GLY A 60 1.77 -9.07 0.35
C GLY A 60 1.10 -8.31 1.50
N LEU A 61 0.14 -7.43 1.20
CA LEU A 61 -0.58 -6.64 2.18
C LEU A 61 -1.56 -7.46 3.06
N ARG A 62 -1.92 -8.70 2.67
CA ARG A 62 -2.64 -9.67 3.52
C ARG A 62 -1.99 -9.93 4.87
N ARG A 63 -0.68 -9.71 4.95
CA ARG A 63 0.10 -9.89 6.17
C ARG A 63 -0.29 -8.87 7.25
N HIS A 64 -0.77 -7.68 6.87
CA HIS A 64 -1.22 -6.65 7.80
C HIS A 64 -2.50 -7.04 8.53
N THR A 65 -3.44 -7.73 7.87
CA THR A 65 -4.67 -8.19 8.54
C THR A 65 -4.39 -9.22 9.63
N PHE A 66 -3.50 -10.19 9.36
CA PHE A 66 -3.12 -11.18 10.38
C PHE A 66 -2.44 -10.51 11.58
N LEU A 67 -1.51 -9.59 11.32
CA LEU A 67 -0.82 -8.85 12.37
C LEU A 67 -1.79 -7.94 13.15
N GLY A 68 -2.73 -7.29 12.46
CA GLY A 68 -3.78 -6.48 13.06
C GLY A 68 -4.70 -7.30 13.97
N LEU A 69 -5.12 -8.49 13.53
CA LEU A 69 -5.89 -9.43 14.35
C LEU A 69 -5.11 -9.92 15.57
N PHE A 70 -3.82 -10.20 15.42
CA PHE A 70 -2.95 -10.56 16.54
C PHE A 70 -2.91 -9.44 17.59
N PHE A 71 -2.70 -8.18 17.17
CA PHE A 71 -2.71 -7.04 18.08
C PHE A 71 -4.10 -6.78 18.66
N LEU A 72 -5.18 -7.02 17.93
CA LEU A 72 -6.55 -6.92 18.45
C LEU A 72 -6.77 -7.91 19.61
N VAL A 73 -6.41 -9.19 19.41
CA VAL A 73 -6.55 -10.23 20.45
C VAL A 73 -5.65 -9.93 21.66
N LEU A 74 -4.41 -9.53 21.42
CA LEU A 74 -3.48 -9.15 22.48
C LEU A 74 -4.02 -7.98 23.31
N SER A 75 -4.53 -6.94 22.64
CA SER A 75 -5.13 -5.76 23.27
C SER A 75 -6.38 -6.11 24.07
N LEU A 76 -7.23 -7.00 23.56
CA LEU A 76 -8.38 -7.52 24.30
C LEU A 76 -7.95 -8.24 25.58
N VAL A 77 -6.97 -9.15 25.49
CA VAL A 77 -6.46 -9.89 26.66
C VAL A 77 -5.87 -8.94 27.70
N LEU A 78 -5.05 -7.97 27.26
CA LEU A 78 -4.47 -6.97 28.16
C LEU A 78 -5.53 -6.06 28.79
N THR A 79 -6.57 -5.67 28.03
CA THR A 79 -7.69 -4.88 28.54
C THR A 79 -8.42 -5.65 29.65
N VAL A 80 -8.80 -6.90 29.38
CA VAL A 80 -9.50 -7.76 30.35
C VAL A 80 -8.63 -7.99 31.58
N GLY A 81 -7.35 -8.29 31.41
CA GLY A 81 -6.40 -8.49 32.51
C GLY A 81 -6.26 -7.24 33.40
N THR A 82 -6.13 -6.07 32.78
CA THR A 82 -6.01 -4.79 33.51
C THR A 82 -7.30 -4.46 34.27
N VAL A 83 -8.46 -4.63 33.63
CA VAL A 83 -9.78 -4.41 34.28
C VAL A 83 -10.00 -5.39 35.44
N LEU A 84 -9.64 -6.67 35.29
CA LEU A 84 -9.77 -7.66 36.36
C LEU A 84 -8.91 -7.33 37.57
N LEU A 85 -7.67 -6.86 37.36
CA LEU A 85 -6.79 -6.44 38.45
C LEU A 85 -7.42 -5.30 39.27
N VAL A 86 -8.00 -4.31 38.59
CA VAL A 86 -8.68 -3.18 39.25
C VAL A 86 -9.97 -3.62 39.93
N TYR A 87 -10.83 -4.38 39.24
CA TYR A 87 -12.14 -4.79 39.75
C TYR A 87 -12.06 -5.73 40.96
N GLN A 88 -11.06 -6.62 41.00
CA GLN A 88 -10.83 -7.51 42.15
C GLN A 88 -10.21 -6.80 43.36
N GLY A 89 -10.01 -5.48 43.29
CA GLY A 89 -9.38 -4.71 44.37
C GLY A 89 -7.90 -5.08 44.56
N ARG A 90 -7.23 -5.65 43.55
CA ARG A 90 -5.81 -6.04 43.63
C ARG A 90 -4.85 -4.89 43.35
N VAL A 91 -5.37 -3.67 43.28
CA VAL A 91 -4.60 -2.44 43.10
C VAL A 91 -4.75 -1.61 44.36
N GLU A 92 -3.98 -1.96 45.38
CA GLU A 92 -4.04 -1.31 46.69
C GLU A 92 -2.77 -0.49 46.97
N SER A 93 -1.66 -0.82 46.30
CA SER A 93 -0.36 -0.18 46.48
C SER A 93 0.02 0.75 45.32
N PRO A 94 0.83 1.80 45.57
CA PRO A 94 1.35 2.69 44.52
C PRO A 94 2.11 1.95 43.40
N ARG A 95 2.73 0.82 43.71
CA ARG A 95 3.44 -0.03 42.74
C ARG A 95 2.46 -0.71 41.79
N GLU A 96 1.35 -1.23 42.30
CA GLU A 96 0.30 -1.84 41.48
C GLU A 96 -0.42 -0.80 40.61
N ILE A 97 -0.62 0.41 41.13
CA ILE A 97 -1.15 1.54 40.36
C ILE A 97 -0.21 1.86 39.20
N GLY A 98 1.10 1.94 39.45
CA GLY A 98 2.11 2.17 38.41
C GLY A 98 2.12 1.07 37.34
N LEU A 99 1.99 -0.20 37.76
CA LEU A 99 1.91 -1.33 36.83
C LEU A 99 0.62 -1.29 35.99
N ALA A 100 -0.53 -0.99 36.60
CA ALA A 100 -1.81 -0.88 35.88
C ALA A 100 -1.80 0.30 34.89
N ALA A 101 -1.23 1.44 35.27
CA ALA A 101 -1.04 2.58 34.38
C ALA A 101 -0.12 2.23 33.21
N PHE A 102 0.99 1.54 33.46
CA PHE A 102 1.89 1.05 32.43
C PHE A 102 1.19 0.09 31.46
N LEU A 103 0.47 -0.92 31.96
CA LEU A 103 -0.28 -1.85 31.11
C LEU A 103 -1.37 -1.15 30.28
N SER A 104 -1.99 -0.11 30.83
CA SER A 104 -2.99 0.71 30.11
C SER A 104 -2.39 1.40 28.88
N VAL A 105 -1.11 1.83 28.93
CA VAL A 105 -0.41 2.39 27.76
C VAL A 105 -0.24 1.33 26.67
N PHE A 106 0.10 0.10 27.03
CA PHE A 106 0.21 -1.01 26.07
C PHE A 106 -1.15 -1.37 25.46
N VAL A 107 -2.21 -1.33 26.25
CA VAL A 107 -3.59 -1.52 25.77
C VAL A 107 -3.92 -0.46 24.72
N ILE A 108 -3.70 0.82 25.02
CA ILE A 108 -3.97 1.93 24.09
C ILE A 108 -3.14 1.78 22.82
N GLY A 109 -1.83 1.51 22.96
CA GLY A 109 -0.94 1.29 21.82
C GLY A 109 -1.39 0.12 20.95
N GLY A 110 -1.73 -1.01 21.57
CA GLY A 110 -2.21 -2.19 20.85
C GLY A 110 -3.55 -1.96 20.14
N TRP A 111 -4.48 -1.21 20.73
CA TRP A 111 -5.73 -0.83 20.06
C TRP A 111 -5.49 0.08 18.87
N ASN A 112 -4.60 1.08 19.01
CA ASN A 112 -4.24 1.96 17.90
C ASN A 112 -3.56 1.19 16.77
N THR A 113 -2.61 0.29 17.08
CA THR A 113 -1.96 -0.56 16.08
C THR A 113 -2.95 -1.52 15.42
N ALA A 114 -3.84 -2.15 16.19
CA ALA A 114 -4.88 -3.01 15.63
C ALA A 114 -5.82 -2.23 14.71
N TYR A 115 -6.21 -1.01 15.11
CA TYR A 115 -7.03 -0.14 14.28
C TYR A 115 -6.31 0.25 13.00
N ASP A 116 -5.08 0.75 13.06
CA ASP A 116 -4.32 1.14 11.87
C ASP A 116 -4.14 -0.03 10.89
N LEU A 117 -3.84 -1.23 11.40
CA LEU A 117 -3.65 -2.43 10.57
C LEU A 117 -4.95 -3.04 10.01
N LEU A 118 -6.11 -2.85 10.68
CA LEU A 118 -7.39 -3.45 10.27
C LEU A 118 -8.35 -2.46 9.60
N SER A 119 -8.18 -1.16 9.81
CA SER A 119 -9.01 -0.11 9.18
C SER A 119 -8.59 0.17 7.74
N ARG A 120 -7.33 -0.14 7.39
CA ARG A 120 -6.87 -0.12 6.01
C ARG A 120 -7.41 -1.38 5.30
N SER A 121 -8.00 -1.19 4.12
CA SER A 121 -8.41 -2.32 3.27
C SER A 121 -7.21 -3.21 2.98
N ASP A 122 -7.47 -4.50 2.79
CA ASP A 122 -6.51 -5.44 2.23
C ASP A 122 -6.24 -4.98 0.79
N ARG A 123 -5.28 -4.05 0.62
CA ARG A 123 -5.03 -3.40 -0.67
C ARG A 123 -4.32 -4.40 -1.54
N ASP A 124 -5.09 -5.01 -2.43
CA ASP A 124 -4.57 -5.74 -3.58
C ASP A 124 -4.12 -4.70 -4.59
N VAL A 125 -2.81 -4.61 -4.83
CA VAL A 125 -2.20 -3.53 -5.61
C VAL A 125 -1.50 -4.08 -6.85
N ILE A 126 -1.43 -3.23 -7.86
CA ILE A 126 -0.68 -3.47 -9.09
C ILE A 126 0.51 -2.51 -9.07
N ASP A 127 1.70 -3.10 -9.09
CA ASP A 127 2.97 -2.39 -9.25
C ASP A 127 3.28 -2.32 -10.76
N VAL A 128 3.49 -1.11 -11.26
CA VAL A 128 3.80 -0.80 -12.65
C VAL A 128 5.25 -0.31 -12.72
N TYR A 129 6.10 -1.08 -13.39
CA TYR A 129 7.50 -0.76 -13.60
C TYR A 129 7.70 -0.23 -15.01
N VAL A 130 7.95 1.07 -15.14
CA VAL A 130 8.28 1.70 -16.43
C VAL A 130 9.80 1.79 -16.53
N THR A 131 10.40 0.98 -17.39
CA THR A 131 11.86 0.93 -17.58
C THR A 131 12.28 1.81 -18.75
N THR A 132 13.23 2.71 -18.50
CA THR A 132 13.91 3.52 -19.53
C THR A 132 15.39 3.12 -19.61
N GLU A 133 16.17 3.75 -20.49
CA GLU A 133 17.64 3.54 -20.49
C GLU A 133 18.32 4.08 -19.22
N ALA A 134 17.74 5.12 -18.62
CA ALA A 134 18.34 5.84 -17.50
C ALA A 134 17.93 5.28 -16.14
N ASP A 135 16.67 4.87 -15.99
CA ASP A 135 16.08 4.50 -14.70
C ASP A 135 14.85 3.59 -14.84
N THR A 136 14.43 2.97 -13.73
CA THR A 136 13.16 2.26 -13.61
C THR A 136 12.23 3.03 -12.68
N HIS A 137 11.08 3.42 -13.20
CA HIS A 137 10.06 4.18 -12.48
C HIS A 137 8.99 3.22 -11.95
N VAL A 138 8.70 3.25 -10.64
CA VAL A 138 7.72 2.36 -10.01
C VAL A 138 6.50 3.15 -9.57
N LEU A 139 5.34 2.72 -10.05
CA LEU A 139 4.02 3.30 -9.77
C LEU A 139 3.10 2.21 -9.24
N CYS A 140 2.46 2.44 -8.11
CA CYS A 140 1.61 1.48 -7.42
C CYS A 140 0.18 2.01 -7.37
N GLY A 141 -0.81 1.18 -7.66
CA GLY A 141 -2.21 1.56 -7.52
C GLY A 141 -3.09 0.39 -7.12
N GLU A 142 -4.23 0.70 -6.50
CA GLU A 142 -5.15 -0.32 -6.02
C GLU A 142 -5.93 -0.97 -7.17
N ILE A 143 -6.11 -2.29 -7.11
CA ILE A 143 -6.97 -3.01 -8.07
C ILE A 143 -8.44 -2.58 -7.96
N GLY A 144 -8.84 -2.03 -6.81
CA GLY A 144 -10.18 -1.50 -6.56
C GLY A 144 -10.41 -0.14 -7.21
N ASP A 145 -9.36 0.56 -7.62
CA ASP A 145 -9.45 1.82 -8.33
C ASP A 145 -9.66 1.56 -9.83
N ALA A 146 -10.90 1.79 -10.29
CA ALA A 146 -11.27 1.58 -11.67
C ALA A 146 -10.53 2.51 -12.65
N GLU A 147 -10.13 3.70 -12.21
CA GLU A 147 -9.37 4.65 -13.04
C GLU A 147 -7.94 4.15 -13.22
N PHE A 148 -7.31 3.68 -12.13
CA PHE A 148 -5.96 3.12 -12.19
C PHE A 148 -5.89 1.83 -13.02
N VAL A 149 -6.87 0.93 -12.85
CA VAL A 149 -6.97 -0.29 -13.67
C VAL A 149 -7.21 0.04 -15.14
N ASN A 150 -7.99 1.09 -15.45
CA ASN A 150 -8.17 1.56 -16.83
C ASN A 150 -6.86 2.09 -17.41
N ALA A 151 -6.10 2.88 -16.65
CA ALA A 151 -4.78 3.36 -17.06
C ALA A 151 -3.82 2.21 -17.38
N CYS A 152 -3.78 1.16 -16.53
CA CYS A 152 -3.01 -0.06 -16.80
C CYS A 152 -3.45 -0.74 -18.10
N GLN A 153 -4.77 -0.85 -18.34
CA GLN A 153 -5.30 -1.41 -19.58
C GLN A 153 -4.88 -0.58 -20.81
N GLN A 154 -4.90 0.75 -20.72
CA GLN A 154 -4.43 1.62 -21.80
C GLN A 154 -2.94 1.43 -22.09
N LEU A 155 -2.10 1.22 -21.07
CA LEU A 155 -0.68 0.89 -21.24
C LEU A 155 -0.49 -0.47 -21.94
N VAL A 156 -1.28 -1.49 -21.59
CA VAL A 156 -1.27 -2.81 -22.24
C VAL A 156 -1.70 -2.72 -23.70
N ASP A 157 -2.73 -1.94 -23.99
CA ASP A 157 -3.26 -1.74 -25.35
C ASP A 157 -2.39 -0.78 -26.20
N SER A 158 -1.39 -0.15 -25.58
CA SER A 158 -0.46 0.76 -26.24
C SER A 158 0.58 0.03 -27.09
N ARG A 159 1.48 0.80 -27.71
CA ARG A 159 2.62 0.25 -28.45
C ARG A 159 3.84 -0.06 -27.58
N LEU A 160 3.77 0.24 -26.28
CA LEU A 160 4.86 -0.01 -25.35
C LEU A 160 5.04 -1.53 -25.17
N PRO A 161 6.28 -2.04 -25.10
CA PRO A 161 6.51 -3.43 -24.77
C PRO A 161 6.00 -3.71 -23.36
N THR A 162 4.97 -4.55 -23.21
CA THR A 162 4.39 -4.87 -21.91
C THR A 162 4.66 -6.32 -21.52
N THR A 163 4.96 -6.56 -20.24
CA THR A 163 5.12 -7.91 -19.66
C THR A 163 4.32 -8.00 -18.37
N ASN A 164 3.57 -9.09 -18.19
CA ASN A 164 2.86 -9.37 -16.94
C ASN A 164 3.66 -10.39 -16.13
N ARG A 165 4.08 -10.02 -14.91
CA ARG A 165 4.95 -10.82 -14.03
C ARG A 165 4.22 -11.46 -12.85
N HIS A 166 2.93 -11.79 -13.01
CA HIS A 166 2.26 -12.53 -11.94
C HIS A 166 2.77 -13.98 -11.91
N PRO A 167 3.28 -14.49 -10.76
CA PRO A 167 3.78 -15.87 -10.65
C PRO A 167 2.72 -16.97 -10.95
N ALA A 168 1.43 -16.62 -10.94
CA ALA A 168 0.34 -17.51 -11.34
C ALA A 168 0.15 -17.59 -12.86
N LEU A 169 0.53 -16.54 -13.60
CA LEU A 169 0.46 -16.48 -15.07
C LEU A 169 1.73 -17.05 -15.72
N GLU A 170 2.90 -16.90 -15.09
CA GLU A 170 4.14 -17.58 -15.56
C GLU A 170 4.00 -19.10 -15.56
N ALA A 171 3.30 -19.67 -14.57
CA ALA A 171 3.08 -21.12 -14.48
C ALA A 171 2.12 -21.70 -15.53
N GLU A 172 1.33 -20.86 -16.22
CA GLU A 172 0.42 -21.27 -17.30
C GLU A 172 1.01 -21.04 -18.71
N LEU A 173 2.20 -20.43 -18.80
CA LEU A 173 2.88 -20.11 -20.06
C LEU A 173 4.04 -21.07 -20.40
N ASP A 174 4.31 -22.06 -19.54
CA ASP A 174 5.21 -23.21 -19.76
C ASP A 174 4.42 -24.51 -20.07
#